data_AF-A0A7L4MQU6-F1
#
_entry.id   AF-A0A7L4MQU6-F1
#
_cell.length_a   1.000
_cell.length_b   1.000
_cell.length_c   1.000
_cell.angle_alpha   90.00
_cell.angle_beta   90.00
_cell.angle_gamma   90.00
#
_symmetry.space_group_name_H-M   'P 1'
#
loop_
_entity.id
_entity.type
_entity.pdbx_description
1 polymer ?
#
loop_
_entity_poly.entity_id
_entity_poly.type
_entity_poly.pdbx_seq_one_letter_code
_entity_poly.pdbx_strand_id
1 'polypeptide(L)' 'SIEPQTIALSTNVKTLNDLQKLLGTINWVRTLLGIDNETLAPLFNLLKGDPNL' A
#
# COMPACT_ATOMS: atom_id res chain seq x y z
N SER A 1 -11.12 26.76 -7.28
CA SER A 1 -11.77 25.86 -6.30
C SER A 1 -10.77 24.77 -5.95
N ILE A 2 -10.60 24.43 -4.67
CA ILE A 2 -9.79 23.26 -4.27
C ILE A 2 -10.80 22.24 -3.78
N GLU A 3 -10.80 21.06 -4.40
CA GLU A 3 -11.74 19.98 -4.09
C GLU A 3 -10.97 18.71 -3.67
N PRO A 4 -11.51 17.92 -2.73
CA PRO A 4 -10.88 16.67 -2.33
C PRO A 4 -10.76 15.71 -3.52
N GLN A 5 -9.58 15.12 -3.73
CA GLN A 5 -9.44 14.02 -4.69
C GLN A 5 -9.88 12.71 -4.06
N THR A 6 -10.76 11.99 -4.74
CA THR A 6 -11.15 10.63 -4.35
C THR A 6 -9.97 9.69 -4.59
N ILE A 7 -9.42 9.14 -3.51
CA ILE A 7 -8.34 8.16 -3.57
C ILE A 7 -8.98 6.77 -3.63
N ALA A 8 -8.82 6.09 -4.77
CA ALA A 8 -9.19 4.69 -4.92
C ALA A 8 -7.98 3.80 -4.69
N LEU A 9 -8.05 2.91 -3.70
CA LEU A 9 -7.06 1.87 -3.49
C LEU A 9 -7.37 0.67 -4.38
N SER A 10 -6.35 0.14 -5.05
CA SER A 10 -6.51 -1.09 -5.84
C SER A 10 -6.65 -2.28 -4.88
N THR A 11 -7.80 -2.95 -4.90
CA THR A 11 -8.08 -4.12 -4.04
C THR A 11 -7.78 -5.46 -4.72
N ASN A 12 -7.57 -5.46 -6.03
CA ASN A 12 -7.23 -6.64 -6.80
C ASN A 12 -5.71 -6.71 -7.00
N VAL A 13 -5.01 -7.34 -6.04
CA VAL A 13 -3.56 -7.53 -6.05
C VAL A 13 -3.27 -8.97 -6.46
N LYS A 14 -2.70 -9.18 -7.66
CA LYS A 14 -2.39 -10.53 -8.18
C LYS A 14 -0.90 -10.80 -8.35
N THR A 15 -0.10 -9.74 -8.49
CA THR A 15 1.34 -9.84 -8.72
C THR A 15 2.13 -9.02 -7.70
N LEU A 16 3.43 -9.30 -7.58
CA LEU A 16 4.34 -8.50 -6.76
C LEU A 16 4.35 -7.02 -7.20
N ASN A 17 4.26 -6.76 -8.51
CA ASN A 17 4.18 -5.41 -9.06
C ASN A 17 2.89 -4.68 -8.63
N ASP A 18 1.75 -5.37 -8.59
CA ASP A 18 0.50 -4.77 -8.10
C ASP A 18 0.61 -4.40 -6.62
N LEU A 19 1.24 -5.29 -5.83
CA LEU A 19 1.49 -5.05 -4.41
C LEU A 19 2.42 -3.84 -4.22
N GLN A 20 3.49 -3.72 -5.00
CA GLN A 20 4.42 -2.58 -4.96
C GLN A 20 3.72 -1.26 -5.27
N LYS A 21 2.83 -1.23 -6.28
CA LYS A 21 2.04 -0.04 -6.63
C LYS A 21 1.09 0.35 -5.50
N LEU A 22 0.36 -0.64 -4.94
CA LEU A 22 -0.54 -0.41 -3.82
C LEU A 22 0.23 0.16 -2.61
N LEU A 23 1.41 -0.38 -2.32
CA LEU A 23 2.25 0.10 -1.22
C LEU A 23 2.71 1.55 -1.42
N GLY A 24 3.03 1.92 -2.67
CA GLY A 24 3.33 3.31 -3.03
C GLY A 24 2.17 4.26 -2.73
N THR A 25 0.94 3.88 -3.11
CA THR A 25 -0.27 4.66 -2.80
C THR A 25 -0.51 4.74 -1.29
N ILE A 26 -0.38 3.63 -0.56
CA ILE A 26 -0.56 3.61 0.89
C ILE A 26 0.48 4.48 1.60
N ASN A 27 1.75 4.44 1.20
CA ASN A 27 2.79 5.29 1.79
C ASN A 27 2.53 6.78 1.55
N TRP A 28 1.98 7.14 0.38
CA TRP A 28 1.56 8.52 0.12
C TRP A 28 0.41 8.95 1.04
N VAL A 29 -0.63 8.12 1.17
CA VAL A 29 -1.78 8.41 2.04
C VAL A 29 -1.41 8.41 3.52
N ARG A 30 -0.50 7.53 3.95
CA ARG A 30 0.00 7.47 5.33
C ARG A 30 0.53 8.81 5.79
N THR A 31 1.28 9.50 4.92
CA THR A 31 1.85 10.83 5.22
C THR A 31 0.76 11.87 5.45
N LEU A 32 -0.43 11.67 4.88
CA LEU A 32 -1.58 12.56 5.01
C LEU A 32 -2.51 12.19 6.19
N LEU A 33 -2.62 10.90 6.51
CA LEU A 33 -3.60 10.38 7.49
C LEU A 33 -2.99 9.87 8.81
N GLY A 34 -1.66 9.86 8.94
CA GLY A 34 -1.00 9.45 10.18
C GLY A 34 -1.09 7.94 10.47
N ILE A 35 -1.15 7.10 9.43
CA ILE A 35 -1.23 5.64 9.58
C ILE A 35 0.09 5.13 10.22
N ASP A 36 -0.03 4.26 11.22
CA ASP A 36 1.13 3.69 11.91
C ASP A 36 1.85 2.61 11.08
N ASN A 37 3.10 2.31 11.46
CA ASN A 37 3.90 1.27 10.79
C ASN A 37 3.41 -0.14 11.13
N GLU A 38 2.80 -0.33 12.31
CA GLU A 38 2.39 -1.66 12.77
C GLU A 38 1.22 -2.20 11.95
N THR A 39 0.26 -1.34 11.60
CA THR A 39 -0.87 -1.63 10.71
C THR A 39 -0.40 -2.05 9.32
N LEU A 40 0.74 -1.53 8.86
CA LEU A 40 1.31 -1.83 7.56
C LEU A 40 2.31 -3.01 7.58
N ALA A 41 2.68 -3.53 8.76
CA ALA A 41 3.64 -4.61 8.90
C ALA A 41 3.32 -5.86 8.03
N PRO A 42 2.05 -6.31 7.92
CA PRO A 42 1.70 -7.44 7.06
C PRO A 42 2.03 -7.21 5.59
N LEU A 43 1.87 -5.97 5.08
CA LEU A 43 2.16 -5.64 3.68
C LEU A 43 3.66 -5.67 3.38
N PHE A 44 4.50 -5.22 4.31
CA PHE A 44 5.95 -5.31 4.16
C PHE A 44 6.45 -6.76 4.17
N ASN A 45 5.77 -7.65 4.91
CA ASN A 45 6.11 -9.07 4.88
C ASN A 45 5.76 -9.71 3.54
N LEU A 46 4.66 -9.32 2.89
CA LEU A 46 4.31 -9.81 1.55
C LEU A 46 5.35 -9.41 0.49
N LEU A 47 6.01 -8.25 0.64
CA LEU A 47 7.06 -7.80 -0.28
C LEU A 47 8.34 -8.62 -0.20
N LYS A 48 8.59 -9.33 0.91
CA LYS A 48 9.75 -10.21 1.04
C LYS A 48 9.65 -11.44 0.12
N GLY A 49 8.46 -11.71 -0.43
CA GLY A 49 8.18 -12.92 -1.20
C GLY A 49 8.13 -14.15 -0.30
N ASP A 50 7.93 -15.31 -0.92
CA ASP A 50 8.08 -16.59 -0.22
C ASP A 50 9.57 -16.98 -0.22
N PRO A 51 10.22 -17.10 0.94
CA PRO A 51 11.62 -17.52 1.01
C PRO A 51 11.84 -18.99 0.62
N ASN A 52 10.78 -19.77 0.44
CA ASN A 52 10.84 -21.20 0.12
C ASN A 52 10.59 -21.51 -1.37
N LEU A 53 10.42 -20.49 -2.21
CA LEU A 53 10.34 -20.61 -3.67
C LEU A 53 11.70 -20.56 -4.35
#